data_AF-A0A3D2RH28-F1
#
_entry.id   AF-A0A3D2RH28-F1
#
_cell.length_a   1.000
_cell.length_b   1.000
_cell.length_c   1.000
_cell.angle_alpha   90.00
_cell.angle_beta   90.00
_cell.angle_gamma   90.00
#
_symmetry.space_group_name_H-M   'P 1'
#
loop_
_entity.id
_entity.type
_entity.pdbx_description
1 polymer ?
#
loop_
_entity_poly.entity_id
_entity_poly.type
_entity_poly.pdbx_seq_one_letter_code
_entity_poly.pdbx_strand_id
1 'polypeptide(L)' 'MIKTVLQEFKELAQTETVVGKPIVVEDTVIVPVSKISFGFGAGGGQKHETGGGTAGGGSVEPVGF' A
#
# COMPACT_ATOMS: atom_id res chain seq x y z
N MET A 1 -0.06 -16.36 16.54
CA MET A 1 -0.49 -14.96 16.39
C MET A 1 0.59 -14.08 15.75
N ILE A 2 1.78 -13.88 16.35
CA ILE A 2 2.83 -13.01 15.79
C ILE A 2 3.28 -13.42 14.37
N LYS A 3 3.40 -14.72 14.10
CA LYS A 3 3.70 -15.25 12.75
C LYS A 3 2.63 -14.87 11.72
N THR A 4 1.36 -14.93 12.09
CA THR A 4 0.23 -14.57 11.22
C THR A 4 0.26 -13.08 10.91
N VAL A 5 0.44 -12.24 11.94
CA VAL A 5 0.57 -10.79 11.76
C VAL A 5 1.76 -10.45 10.86
N LEU A 6 2.92 -11.11 11.03
CA LEU A 6 4.09 -10.90 10.17
C LEU A 6 3.90 -11.38 8.72
N GLN A 7 3.14 -12.44 8.48
CA GLN A 7 2.80 -12.88 7.13
C GLN A 7 1.88 -11.87 6.44
N GLU A 8 0.79 -11.47 7.11
CA GLU A 8 -0.13 -10.43 6.62
C GLU A 8 0.61 -9.12 6.36
N PHE A 9 1.54 -8.73 7.25
CA PHE A 9 2.36 -7.53 7.08
C PHE A 9 3.28 -7.61 5.85
N LYS A 10 3.79 -8.80 5.53
CA LYS A 10 4.65 -9.02 4.37
C LYS A 10 3.87 -8.96 3.06
N GLU A 11 2.62 -9.42 3.07
CA GLU A 11 1.69 -9.29 1.93
C GLU A 11 1.20 -7.84 1.76
N LEU A 12 0.99 -7.12 2.86
CA LEU A 12 0.50 -5.73 2.83
C LEU A 12 1.57 -4.68 2.53
N ALA A 13 2.85 -4.96 2.82
CA ALA A 13 3.96 -4.06 2.49
C ALA A 13 4.34 -4.08 0.99
N GLN A 14 3.64 -4.89 0.18
CA GLN A 14 3.90 -4.98 -1.25
C GLN A 14 3.39 -3.72 -1.95
N THR A 15 4.32 -2.95 -2.49
CA THR A 15 4.01 -1.86 -3.42
C THR A 15 3.74 -2.47 -4.79
N GLU A 16 2.53 -2.27 -5.29
CA GLU A 16 2.10 -2.82 -6.57
C GLU A 16 2.01 -1.70 -7.62
N THR A 17 2.40 -2.01 -8.85
CA THR A 17 2.18 -1.12 -10.00
C THR A 17 0.92 -1.55 -10.73
N VAL A 18 -0.06 -0.65 -10.83
CA VAL A 18 -1.33 -0.90 -11.51
C VAL A 18 -1.27 -0.29 -12.90
N VAL A 19 -1.53 -1.15 -13.89
CA VAL A 19 -1.74 -0.72 -15.28
C VAL A 19 -3.24 -0.54 -15.48
N GLY A 20 -3.66 0.69 -15.75
CA GLY A 20 -5.05 1.02 -16.02
C GLY A 20 -5.48 0.65 -17.44
N LYS A 21 -6.78 0.83 -17.72
CA LYS A 21 -7.32 0.55 -19.05
C LYS A 21 -6.74 1.54 -20.07
N PRO A 22 -6.34 1.07 -21.26
CA PRO A 22 -5.90 1.96 -22.34
C PRO A 22 -7.00 2.95 -22.72
N ILE A 23 -6.60 4.19 -22.96
CA ILE A 23 -7.46 5.26 -23.46
C ILE A 23 -6.98 5.57 -24.88
N VAL A 24 -7.86 5.38 -25.86
CA VAL A 24 -7.57 5.66 -27.27
C VAL A 24 -8.06 7.07 -27.60
N VAL A 25 -7.16 7.91 -28.10
CA VAL A 25 -7.46 9.27 -28.56
C VAL A 25 -6.86 9.41 -29.95
N GLU A 26 -7.72 9.50 -30.96
CA GLU A 26 -7.33 9.48 -32.38
C GLU A 26 -6.42 8.27 -32.69
N ASP A 27 -5.20 8.52 -33.17
CA ASP A 27 -4.19 7.50 -33.48
C ASP A 27 -3.24 7.21 -32.29
N THR A 28 -3.50 7.78 -31.10
CA THR A 28 -2.67 7.62 -29.90
C THR A 28 -3.33 6.74 -28.84
N VAL A 29 -2.56 5.84 -28.25
CA VAL A 29 -2.99 5.01 -27.12
C VAL A 29 -2.24 5.44 -25.85
N ILE A 30 -3.00 5.91 -24.85
CA ILE A 30 -2.50 6.32 -23.53
C ILE A 30 -2.72 5.16 -22.57
N VAL A 31 -1.70 4.78 -21.82
CA VAL A 31 -1.77 3.68 -20.84
C VAL A 31 -1.40 4.22 -19.46
N PRO A 32 -2.40 4.54 -18.62
CA PRO A 32 -2.12 5.10 -17.30
C PRO A 32 -1.48 4.05 -16.40
N VAL A 33 -0.34 4.41 -15.79
CA VAL A 33 0.37 3.57 -14.84
C VAL A 33 0.46 4.31 -13.51
N SER A 34 0.00 3.67 -12.44
CA SER A 34 0.05 4.20 -11.08
C SER A 34 0.75 3.23 -10.16
N LYS A 35 1.60 3.75 -9.28
CA LYS A 35 2.20 3.02 -8.17
C LYS A 35 1.30 3.18 -6.95
N ILE A 36 0.92 2.07 -6.33
CA ILE A 36 0.12 2.06 -5.12
C ILE A 36 0.98 1.54 -3.98
N SER A 37 1.01 2.28 -2.88
CA SER A 37 1.78 1.93 -1.69
C SER A 37 0.85 1.86 -0.49
N PHE A 38 1.01 0.83 0.33
CA PHE A 38 0.33 0.70 1.62
C PHE A 38 1.37 0.47 2.72
N GLY A 39 1.13 1.06 3.88
CA GLY A 39 2.00 0.94 5.04
C GLY A 39 1.17 0.82 6.30
N PHE A 40 1.58 -0.08 7.17
CA PHE A 40 0.95 -0.31 8.46
C PHE A 40 2.02 -0.24 9.53
N GLY A 41 1.63 0.13 10.76
CA GLY A 41 2.54 0.27 11.89
C GLY A 41 1.82 -0.10 13.17
N ALA A 42 2.53 -0.75 14.08
CA ALA A 42 2.03 -1.08 15.41
C ALA A 42 3.02 -0.58 16.45
N GLY A 43 2.51 0.00 17.54
CA GLY A 43 3.30 0.51 18.66
C GLY A 43 2.66 0.13 19.99
N GLY A 44 3.48 -0.28 20.96
CA GLY A 44 3.03 -0.60 22.31
C GLY A 44 4.07 -0.19 23.35
N GLY A 45 3.62 0.31 24.50
CA GLY A 45 4.50 0.71 25.60
C GLY A 45 4.72 -0.42 26.62
N GLN A 46 5.96 -0.58 27.11
CA GLN A 46 6.33 -1.63 28.07
C GLN A 46 5.93 -1.36 29.53
N LYS A 47 5.40 -0.17 29.86
CA LYS A 47 4.97 0.15 31.24
C LYS A 47 3.55 -0.36 31.48
N HIS A 48 3.28 -0.71 32.74
CA HIS A 48 2.09 -1.42 33.22
C HIS A 48 0.73 -0.75 32.90
N GLU A 49 0.72 0.45 32.29
CA GLU A 49 -0.48 1.23 31.95
C GLU A 49 -0.48 1.80 30.52
N THR A 50 0.45 1.42 29.65
CA THR A 50 0.48 1.92 28.26
C THR A 50 -0.19 0.95 27.30
N GLY A 51 -1.35 1.35 26.78
CA GLY A 51 -2.08 0.61 25.74
C GLY A 51 -1.31 0.54 24.41
N GLY A 52 -1.48 -0.57 23.70
CA GLY A 52 -0.99 -0.74 22.33
C GLY A 52 -1.95 -0.15 21.29
N GLY A 53 -1.40 0.40 20.21
CA GLY A 53 -2.15 0.93 19.09
C GLY A 53 -1.57 0.47 17.74
N THR A 54 -2.44 0.34 16.75
CA THR A 54 -2.07 0.09 15.35
C THR A 54 -2.58 1.23 14.48
N ALA A 55 -1.87 1.51 13.40
CA ALA A 55 -2.27 2.49 12.39
C ALA A 55 -1.85 1.99 11.00
N GLY A 56 -2.55 2.47 9.97
CA GLY A 56 -2.23 2.19 8.57
C GLY A 56 -2.56 3.38 7.69
N GLY A 57 -1.93 3.42 6.52
CA GLY A 57 -2.14 4.44 5.50
C GLY A 57 -1.75 3.92 4.11
N GLY A 58 -2.25 4.57 3.08
CA GLY A 58 -1.92 4.23 1.70
C GLY A 58 -1.78 5.48 0.83
N SER A 59 -1.05 5.36 -0.27
CA SER A 59 -0.87 6.39 -1.29
C SER A 59 -0.99 5.81 -2.69
N VAL A 60 -1.38 6.67 -3.63
CA VAL A 60 -1.42 6.38 -5.06
C VAL A 60 -0.63 7.47 -5.77
N GLU A 61 0.40 7.07 -6.51
CA GLU A 61 1.29 7.96 -7.25
C GLU A 61 1.19 7.64 -8.74
N PRO A 62 0.74 8.58 -9.59
CA PRO A 62 0.83 8.41 -11.04
C PRO A 62 2.31 8.38 -11.44
N VAL A 63 2.74 7.37 -12.21
CA VAL A 63 4.13 7.22 -12.66
C VAL A 63 4.28 7.35 -14.17
N GLY A 64 3.20 7.26 -14.94
CA GLY A 64 3.20 7.46 -16.39
C GLY A 64 1.80 7.48 -17.01
N PHE A 65 1.71 8.05 -18.21
CA PHE A 65 0.50 8.15 -19.03
C PHE A 65 0.84 7.85 -20.50
#